data_AF-D3P6J7-F1
#
_entry.id   AF-D3P6J7-F1
#
_cell.length_a   1.000
_cell.length_b   1.000
_cell.length_c   1.000
_cell.angle_alpha   90.00
_cell.angle_beta   90.00
_cell.angle_gamma   90.00
#
_symmetry.space_group_name_H-M   'P 1'
#
loop_
_entity.id
_entity.type
_entity.pdbx_description
1 polymer ?
#
loop_
_entity_poly.entity_id
_entity_poly.type
_entity_poly.pdbx_seq_one_letter_code
_entity_poly.pdbx_strand_id
1 'polypeptide(L)'
;MREDAMTDEDFLRHLDAYGAAPERWPPELRADAEAALAHSPALRAALERALAFDRLIGGPTPPVEDARVARLLSAVGATVRGRPQEGVVMLLLGRMPRPRVAGFCAALLALGWLAGGWLEGQRAVPGAARPHSQELALLNDEVVTLFDGESR
;
A
#
# COMPACT_ATOMS: atom_id res chain seq x y z
N MET A 1 36.98 -29.35 31.69
CA MET A 1 36.55 -28.33 30.71
C MET A 1 35.44 -28.97 29.90
N ARG A 2 34.19 -28.54 30.14
CA ARG A 2 32.97 -29.02 29.47
C ARG A 2 32.12 -27.79 29.22
N GLU A 3 32.63 -26.91 28.38
CA GLU A 3 31.94 -25.73 27.84
C GLU A 3 32.12 -25.92 26.35
N ASP A 4 31.03 -26.23 25.64
CA ASP A 4 30.87 -26.27 24.16
C ASP A 4 29.74 -27.24 23.75
N ALA A 5 29.15 -28.00 24.67
CA ALA A 5 27.96 -28.78 24.35
C ALA A 5 26.73 -27.86 24.26
N MET A 6 26.14 -27.75 23.07
CA MET A 6 24.89 -27.03 22.84
C MET A 6 23.79 -27.54 23.78
N THR A 7 23.11 -26.61 24.45
CA THR A 7 22.03 -26.94 25.38
C THR A 7 20.74 -27.28 24.66
N ASP A 8 19.81 -27.96 25.33
CA ASP A 8 18.48 -28.26 24.81
C ASP A 8 17.72 -26.98 24.42
N GLU A 9 17.88 -25.90 25.19
CA GLU A 9 17.25 -24.59 24.91
C GLU A 9 17.86 -23.93 23.67
N ASP A 10 19.19 -23.99 23.51
CA ASP A 10 19.87 -23.48 22.32
C ASP A 10 19.42 -24.23 21.07
N PHE A 11 19.31 -25.56 21.13
CA PHE A 11 18.80 -26.36 20.02
C PHE A 11 17.39 -25.95 19.62
N LEU A 12 16.48 -25.80 20.58
CA LEU A 12 15.10 -25.39 20.29
C LEU A 12 15.05 -23.99 19.67
N ARG A 13 15.85 -23.05 20.17
CA ARG A 13 15.97 -21.71 19.58
C ARG A 13 16.48 -21.77 18.13
N HIS A 14 17.46 -22.62 17.84
CA HIS A 14 17.99 -22.80 16.49
C HIS A 14 16.98 -23.52 15.57
N LEU A 15 16.23 -24.48 16.10
CA LEU A 15 15.13 -25.16 15.39
C LEU A 15 14.04 -24.17 14.97
N ASP A 16 13.68 -23.22 15.84
CA ASP A 16 12.71 -22.18 15.51
C ASP A 16 13.25 -21.17 14.47
N ALA A 17 14.55 -20.87 14.53
CA ALA A 17 15.18 -19.89 13.63
C ALA A 17 15.43 -20.43 12.21
N TYR A 18 15.91 -21.67 12.11
CA TYR A 18 16.35 -22.27 10.84
C TYR A 18 15.37 -23.31 10.29
N GLY A 19 14.40 -23.75 11.10
CA GLY A 19 13.47 -24.82 10.76
C GLY A 19 14.10 -26.21 10.87
N ALA A 20 13.36 -27.22 10.44
CA ALA A 20 13.73 -28.61 10.67
C ALA A 20 14.70 -29.20 9.63
N ALA A 21 14.98 -28.46 8.56
CA ALA A 21 15.88 -28.90 7.49
C ALA A 21 17.35 -28.61 7.85
N PRO A 22 18.20 -29.64 8.07
CA PRO A 22 19.60 -29.45 8.47
C PRO A 22 20.42 -28.65 7.44
N GLU A 23 20.04 -28.68 6.16
CA GLU A 23 20.72 -27.94 5.09
C GLU A 23 20.59 -26.43 5.25
N ARG A 24 19.60 -25.95 6.02
CA ARG A 24 19.41 -24.53 6.33
C ARG A 24 20.26 -24.05 7.50
N TRP A 25 20.81 -24.97 8.28
CA TRP A 25 21.59 -24.63 9.46
C TRP A 25 23.02 -24.23 9.07
N PRO A 26 23.61 -23.23 9.75
CA PRO A 26 25.03 -22.93 9.64
C PRO A 26 25.89 -24.20 9.84
N PRO A 27 27.00 -24.36 9.08
CA PRO A 27 27.84 -25.56 9.15
C PRO A 27 28.40 -25.83 10.55
N GLU A 28 28.67 -24.77 11.33
CA GLU A 28 29.19 -24.86 12.69
C GLU A 28 28.16 -25.48 13.65
N LEU A 29 26.87 -25.17 13.46
CA LEU A 29 25.79 -25.62 14.35
C LEU A 29 25.33 -27.05 14.06
N ARG A 30 25.62 -27.59 12.88
CA ARG A 30 25.16 -28.94 12.48
C ARG A 30 25.79 -30.04 13.34
N ALA A 31 27.09 -29.98 13.58
CA ALA A 31 27.78 -30.99 14.38
C ALA A 31 27.28 -31.02 15.83
N ASP A 32 27.06 -29.84 16.42
CA ASP A 32 26.55 -29.71 17.78
C ASP A 32 25.09 -30.16 17.88
N ALA A 33 24.28 -29.82 16.88
CA ALA A 33 22.89 -30.28 16.74
C ALA A 33 22.77 -31.81 16.70
N GLU A 34 23.59 -32.46 15.88
CA GLU A 34 23.65 -33.93 15.80
C GLU A 34 24.06 -34.54 17.13
N ALA A 35 25.06 -33.94 17.81
CA ALA A 35 25.48 -34.38 19.13
C ALA A 35 24.33 -34.26 20.14
N ALA A 36 23.61 -33.14 20.21
CA ALA A 36 22.49 -32.99 21.15
C ALA A 36 21.33 -33.95 20.88
N LEU A 37 21.01 -34.20 19.61
CA LEU A 37 19.98 -35.17 19.21
C LEU A 37 20.31 -36.60 19.64
N ALA A 38 21.60 -36.98 19.63
CA ALA A 38 22.04 -38.30 20.09
C ALA A 38 21.76 -38.51 21.59
N HIS A 39 21.83 -37.46 22.40
CA HIS A 39 21.71 -37.55 23.85
C HIS A 39 20.27 -37.32 24.36
N SER A 40 19.46 -36.52 23.68
CA SER A 40 18.12 -36.15 24.14
C SER A 40 17.00 -36.70 23.25
N PRO A 41 16.19 -37.67 23.73
CA PRO A 41 15.01 -38.12 22.98
C PRO A 41 13.93 -37.03 22.86
N ALA A 42 13.89 -36.06 23.78
CA ALA A 42 12.96 -34.94 23.73
C ALA A 42 13.24 -34.01 22.53
N LEU A 43 14.52 -33.74 22.25
CA LEU A 43 14.93 -32.94 21.09
C LEU A 43 14.61 -33.63 19.76
N ARG A 44 14.78 -34.96 19.69
CA ARG A 44 14.34 -35.75 18.53
C ARG A 44 12.84 -35.63 18.29
N ALA A 45 12.03 -35.69 19.35
CA ALA A 45 10.58 -35.50 19.23
C ALA A 45 10.19 -34.05 18.84
N ALA A 46 10.98 -33.05 19.23
CA ALA A 46 10.79 -31.67 18.77
C ALA A 46 11.12 -31.52 17.28
N LEU A 47 12.24 -32.08 16.83
CA LEU A 47 12.65 -32.09 15.42
C LEU A 47 11.62 -32.79 14.53
N GLU A 48 11.13 -33.96 14.93
CA GLU A 48 10.10 -34.69 14.17
C GLU A 48 8.79 -33.89 14.03
N ARG A 49 8.38 -33.16 15.08
CA ARG A 49 7.22 -32.28 15.01
C ARG A 49 7.43 -31.13 14.03
N ALA A 50 8.62 -30.53 14.05
CA ALA A 50 8.97 -29.47 13.11
C ALA A 50 9.03 -30.00 11.66
N LEU A 51 9.60 -31.18 11.42
CA LEU A 51 9.58 -31.85 10.11
C LEU A 51 8.17 -32.19 9.63
N ALA A 52 7.28 -32.60 10.53
CA ALA A 52 5.87 -32.84 10.19
C ALA A 52 5.17 -31.54 9.78
N PHE A 53 5.44 -30.44 10.48
CA PHE A 53 4.92 -29.12 10.14
C PHE A 53 5.46 -28.60 8.80
N ASP A 54 6.76 -28.72 8.57
CA ASP A 54 7.40 -28.31 7.31
C ASP A 54 6.83 -29.09 6.11
N ARG A 55 6.48 -30.37 6.29
CA ARG A 55 5.79 -31.17 5.26
C ARG A 55 4.38 -30.67 4.95
N LEU A 56 3.65 -30.16 5.94
CA LEU A 56 2.31 -29.58 5.73
C LEU A 56 2.39 -28.29 4.90
N ILE A 57 3.44 -27.49 5.09
CA ILE A 57 3.63 -26.23 4.37
C ILE A 57 4.30 -26.44 3.01
N GLY A 58 5.31 -27.30 2.95
CA GLY A 58 6.11 -27.55 1.75
C GLY A 58 5.44 -28.46 0.72
N GLY A 59 4.19 -28.87 0.94
CA GLY A 59 3.42 -29.64 -0.01
C GLY A 59 3.26 -28.92 -1.36
N PRO A 60 2.99 -29.67 -2.45
CA PRO A 60 2.74 -29.08 -3.75
C PRO A 60 1.61 -28.06 -3.64
N THR A 61 1.90 -26.81 -4.01
CA THR A 61 0.88 -25.77 -4.00
C THR A 61 -0.19 -26.15 -5.03
N PRO A 62 -1.47 -26.27 -4.64
CA PRO A 62 -2.52 -26.59 -5.60
C PRO A 62 -2.58 -25.48 -6.66
N PRO A 63 -2.78 -25.82 -7.94
CA PRO A 63 -2.87 -24.83 -8.99
C PRO A 63 -4.02 -23.86 -8.68
N VAL A 64 -3.72 -22.56 -8.70
CA VAL A 64 -4.73 -21.52 -8.53
C VAL A 64 -5.26 -21.15 -9.91
N GLU A 65 -6.55 -21.34 -10.13
CA GLU A 65 -7.21 -20.94 -11.38
C GLU A 65 -7.26 -19.42 -11.53
N ASP A 66 -6.88 -18.90 -12.70
CA ASP A 66 -6.96 -17.46 -13.02
C ASP A 66 -8.37 -16.90 -12.84
N ALA A 67 -9.39 -17.69 -13.14
CA ALA A 67 -10.79 -17.33 -12.92
C ALA A 67 -11.09 -17.04 -11.43
N ARG A 68 -10.45 -17.77 -10.50
CA ARG A 68 -10.58 -17.53 -9.06
C ARG A 68 -9.94 -16.21 -8.65
N VAL A 69 -8.76 -15.90 -9.21
CA VAL A 69 -8.07 -14.62 -8.99
C VAL A 69 -8.90 -13.46 -9.54
N ALA A 70 -9.41 -13.57 -10.76
CA ALA A 70 -10.25 -12.55 -11.38
C ALA A 70 -11.53 -12.27 -10.57
N ARG A 71 -12.19 -13.32 -10.05
CA ARG A 71 -13.35 -13.17 -9.15
C ARG A 71 -12.98 -12.44 -7.85
N LEU A 72 -11.83 -12.78 -7.25
CA LEU A 72 -11.35 -12.12 -6.03
C LEU A 72 -11.09 -10.63 -6.28
N LEU A 73 -10.35 -10.31 -7.35
CA LEU A 73 -10.05 -8.93 -7.73
C LEU A 73 -11.31 -8.13 -8.05
N SER A 74 -12.28 -8.75 -8.73
CA SER A 74 -13.58 -8.13 -9.01
C SER A 74 -14.38 -7.85 -7.74
N ALA A 75 -14.41 -8.81 -6.80
CA ALA A 75 -15.08 -8.64 -5.52
C ALA A 75 -14.44 -7.52 -4.68
N VAL A 76 -13.12 -7.52 -4.56
CA VAL A 76 -12.37 -6.46 -3.86
C VAL A 76 -12.60 -5.11 -4.54
N GLY A 77 -12.52 -5.04 -5.87
CA GLY A 77 -12.76 -3.82 -6.64
C GLY A 77 -14.20 -3.29 -6.50
N ALA A 78 -15.19 -4.16 -6.33
CA ALA A 78 -16.56 -3.76 -6.03
C ALA A 78 -16.69 -3.22 -4.60
N THR A 79 -16.02 -3.85 -3.62
CA THR A 79 -16.00 -3.37 -2.23
C THR A 79 -15.32 -1.99 -2.10
N VAL A 80 -14.20 -1.78 -2.81
CA VAL A 80 -13.50 -0.50 -2.81
C VAL A 80 -14.34 0.59 -3.47
N ARG A 81 -14.98 0.30 -4.61
CA ARG A 81 -15.87 1.26 -5.31
C ARG A 81 -17.16 1.56 -4.55
N GLY A 82 -17.66 0.61 -3.77
CA GLY A 82 -18.86 0.77 -2.94
C GLY A 82 -18.62 1.52 -1.63
N ARG A 83 -17.36 1.76 -1.25
CA ARG A 83 -17.06 2.55 -0.04
C ARG A 83 -17.24 4.03 -0.38
N PRO A 84 -18.06 4.79 0.36
CA PRO A 84 -18.15 6.23 0.16
C PRO A 84 -16.75 6.79 0.35
N GLN A 85 -16.18 7.36 -0.72
CA GLN A 85 -14.99 8.17 -0.58
C GLN A 85 -15.42 9.38 0.23
N GLU A 86 -15.16 9.35 1.54
CA GLU A 86 -15.15 10.54 2.37
C GLU A 86 -14.05 11.45 1.81
N GLY A 87 -14.40 12.19 0.75
CA GLY A 87 -13.46 13.01 0.02
C GLY A 87 -12.85 14.04 0.96
N VAL A 88 -11.67 14.53 0.61
CA VAL A 88 -10.97 15.60 1.32
C VAL A 88 -11.89 16.79 1.61
N VAL A 89 -12.88 17.04 0.74
CA VAL A 89 -13.96 18.02 0.93
C VAL A 89 -14.89 17.67 2.10
N MET A 90 -15.30 16.42 2.28
CA MET A 90 -16.14 16.01 3.41
C MET A 90 -15.36 16.06 4.74
N LEU A 91 -14.05 15.81 4.71
CA LEU A 91 -13.15 15.99 5.87
C LEU A 91 -12.91 17.46 6.23
N LEU A 92 -12.76 18.34 5.24
CA LEU A 92 -12.54 19.78 5.44
C LEU A 92 -13.83 20.56 5.73
N LEU A 93 -14.92 20.27 5.01
CA LEU A 93 -16.19 20.99 5.07
C LEU A 93 -17.21 20.32 6.01
N GLY A 94 -17.16 18.99 6.18
CA GLY A 94 -18.11 18.27 7.04
C GLY A 94 -17.95 18.57 8.53
N ARG A 95 -16.80 19.13 8.93
CA ARG A 95 -16.50 19.50 10.31
C ARG A 95 -16.72 20.99 10.61
N MET A 96 -17.06 21.82 9.61
CA MET A 96 -17.27 23.25 9.81
C MET A 96 -18.76 23.59 9.97
N PRO A 97 -19.16 24.34 11.01
CA PRO A 97 -20.53 24.84 11.12
C PRO A 97 -20.85 25.74 9.92
N ARG A 98 -22.05 25.59 9.33
CA ARG A 98 -22.58 26.34 8.17
C ARG A 98 -22.18 27.82 8.08
N PRO A 99 -22.19 28.63 9.17
CA PRO A 99 -21.75 30.03 9.10
C PRO A 99 -20.28 30.22 8.71
N ARG A 100 -19.38 29.29 9.05
CA ARG A 100 -17.96 29.38 8.69
C ARG A 100 -17.70 29.10 7.22
N VAL A 101 -18.46 28.18 6.62
CA VAL A 101 -18.40 27.91 5.17
C VAL A 101 -18.86 29.13 4.38
N ALA A 102 -19.97 29.76 4.81
CA ALA A 102 -20.44 31.01 4.21
C ALA A 102 -19.41 32.15 4.36
N GLY A 103 -18.79 32.26 5.54
CA GLY A 103 -17.71 33.23 5.79
C GLY A 103 -16.48 33.01 4.92
N PHE A 104 -16.08 31.75 4.70
CA PHE A 104 -14.95 31.42 3.83
C PHE A 104 -15.25 31.73 2.36
N CYS A 105 -16.44 31.38 1.86
CA CYS A 105 -16.86 31.75 0.50
C CYS A 105 -16.93 33.28 0.32
N ALA A 106 -17.49 34.00 1.30
CA ALA A 106 -17.53 35.46 1.28
C ALA A 106 -16.13 36.07 1.31
N ALA A 107 -15.21 35.49 2.10
CA ALA A 107 -13.82 35.93 2.14
C ALA A 107 -13.10 35.69 0.81
N LEU A 108 -13.31 34.53 0.16
CA LEU A 108 -12.74 34.26 -1.16
C LEU A 108 -13.30 35.19 -2.24
N LEU A 109 -14.61 35.46 -2.21
CA LEU A 109 -15.24 36.42 -3.12
C LEU A 109 -14.73 37.84 -2.87
N ALA A 110 -14.58 38.26 -1.62
CA ALA A 110 -14.00 39.56 -1.27
C ALA A 110 -12.53 39.66 -1.69
N LEU A 111 -11.75 38.59 -1.51
CA LEU A 111 -10.36 38.50 -1.95
C LEU A 111 -10.25 38.56 -3.47
N GLY A 112 -11.12 37.86 -4.19
CA GLY A 112 -11.22 37.92 -5.65
C GLY A 112 -11.65 39.30 -6.15
N TRP A 113 -12.56 39.98 -5.44
CA TRP A 113 -12.99 41.33 -5.77
C TRP A 113 -11.89 42.38 -5.53
N LEU A 114 -11.16 42.26 -4.42
CA LEU A 114 -9.99 43.10 -4.11
C LEU A 114 -8.84 42.87 -5.10
N ALA A 115 -8.54 41.61 -5.42
CA ALA A 115 -7.53 41.26 -6.41
C ALA A 115 -7.94 41.71 -7.82
N GLY A 116 -9.21 41.55 -8.18
CA GLY A 116 -9.78 42.03 -9.45
C GLY A 116 -9.73 43.54 -9.58
N GLY A 117 -10.11 44.29 -8.54
CA GLY A 117 -10.05 45.75 -8.52
C GLY A 117 -8.62 46.31 -8.59
N TRP A 118 -7.65 45.63 -7.97
CA TRP A 118 -6.23 45.95 -8.13
C TRP A 118 -5.72 45.68 -9.55
N LEU A 119 -6.24 44.63 -10.21
CA LEU A 119 -5.88 44.29 -11.59
C LEU A 119 -6.56 45.22 -12.62
N GLU A 120 -7.76 45.73 -12.33
CA GLU A 120 -8.46 46.75 -13.11
C GLU A 120 -7.71 48.09 -13.07
N GLY A 121 -7.18 48.46 -11.89
CA GLY A 121 -6.39 49.69 -11.71
C GLY A 121 -5.08 49.71 -12.50
N GLN A 122 -4.52 48.55 -12.84
CA GLN A 122 -3.33 48.44 -13.72
C GLN A 122 -3.68 48.44 -15.22
N ARG A 123 -4.96 48.33 -15.60
CA ARG A 123 -5.42 48.33 -17.00
C ARG A 123 -6.01 49.65 -17.48
N ALA A 124 -5.77 50.77 -16.79
CA ALA A 124 -6.04 52.10 -17.34
C ALA A 124 -5.04 52.45 -18.47
N VAL A 125 -5.10 51.71 -19.57
CA VAL A 125 -4.60 52.10 -20.87
C VAL A 125 -5.72 52.92 -21.52
N PRO A 126 -5.51 54.19 -21.87
CA PRO A 126 -6.50 54.96 -22.61
C PRO A 126 -6.45 54.51 -24.07
N GLY A 127 -7.33 53.60 -24.46
CA GLY A 127 -7.41 53.23 -25.88
C GLY A 127 -8.31 52.03 -26.18
N ALA A 128 -9.39 52.33 -26.89
CA ALA A 128 -10.17 51.44 -27.74
C ALA A 128 -11.21 50.50 -27.08
N ALA A 129 -12.42 51.06 -26.98
CA ALA A 129 -13.70 50.45 -27.28
C ALA A 129 -13.70 49.13 -28.09
N ARG A 130 -14.33 48.06 -27.55
CA ARG A 130 -15.69 47.56 -27.90
C ARG A 130 -15.94 46.14 -27.33
N PRO A 131 -17.22 45.76 -27.12
CA PRO A 131 -17.60 44.48 -26.53
C PRO A 131 -17.63 43.37 -27.60
N HIS A 132 -17.07 42.21 -27.27
CA HIS A 132 -17.30 40.93 -27.97
C HIS A 132 -17.71 39.89 -26.93
N SER A 133 -18.93 40.05 -26.44
CA SER A 133 -19.73 38.92 -25.97
C SER A 133 -20.13 38.09 -27.18
N GLN A 134 -20.06 36.76 -27.04
CA GLN A 134 -20.54 35.75 -27.99
C GLN A 134 -19.57 35.39 -29.12
N GLU A 135 -18.61 34.51 -28.83
CA GLU A 135 -18.27 33.42 -29.75
C GLU A 135 -17.55 32.28 -29.00
N LEU A 136 -18.19 31.10 -28.98
CA LEU A 136 -17.56 29.77 -29.04
C LEU A 136 -16.89 29.22 -27.77
N ALA A 137 -17.62 29.09 -26.66
CA ALA A 137 -18.17 27.84 -26.09
C ALA A 137 -18.06 26.48 -26.85
N LEU A 138 -17.19 26.26 -27.84
CA LEU A 138 -17.17 24.99 -28.63
C LEU A 138 -15.76 24.54 -29.09
N LEU A 139 -14.76 24.53 -28.21
CA LEU A 139 -13.45 23.90 -28.51
C LEU A 139 -12.91 23.05 -27.35
N ASN A 140 -13.82 22.51 -26.53
CA ASN A 140 -13.51 21.55 -25.48
C ASN A 140 -13.72 20.11 -25.98
N ASP A 141 -12.98 19.70 -27.01
CA ASP A 141 -13.02 18.32 -27.53
C ASP A 141 -11.70 17.82 -28.15
N GLU A 142 -10.54 18.16 -27.56
CA GLU A 142 -9.28 17.46 -27.84
C GLU A 142 -8.64 16.98 -26.54
N VAL A 143 -9.21 15.90 -25.98
CA VAL A 143 -8.48 15.00 -25.09
C VAL A 143 -7.64 14.09 -25.98
N VAL A 144 -6.41 14.52 -26.28
CA VAL A 144 -5.41 13.64 -26.88
C VAL A 144 -5.03 12.60 -25.81
N THR A 145 -5.58 11.40 -25.97
CA THR A 145 -5.13 10.18 -25.31
C THR A 145 -3.71 9.86 -25.79
N LEU A 146 -2.71 10.42 -25.12
CA LEU A 146 -1.31 10.01 -25.26
C LEU A 146 -1.07 8.74 -24.41
N PHE A 147 -1.65 7.62 -24.85
CA PHE A 147 -1.17 6.28 -24.48
C PHE A 147 0.07 6.01 -25.32
N ASP A 148 1.25 6.32 -24.76
CA ASP A 148 2.51 5.85 -25.34
C ASP A 148 2.84 4.48 -24.75
N GLY A 149 2.65 3.45 -25.56
CA GLY A 149 3.13 2.10 -25.30
C GLY A 149 4.57 2.00 -25.80
N GLU A 150 5.54 2.17 -24.91
CA GLU A 150 6.92 1.82 -25.20
C GLU A 150 7.03 0.31 -25.43
N SER A 151 7.37 -0.05 -26.66
CA SER A 151 7.85 -1.37 -27.03
C SER A 151 9.30 -1.24 -27.48
N ARG A 152 10.22 -1.69 -26.64
CA ARG A 152 11.54 -2.21 -27.04
C ARG A 152 12.01 -3.27 -26.06
#